data_AF-A0AAV8XJQ4-F1
#
_entry.id   AF-A0AAV8XJQ4-F1
#
_cell.length_a   1.000
_cell.length_b   1.000
_cell.length_c   1.000
_cell.angle_alpha   90.00
_cell.angle_beta   90.00
_cell.angle_gamma   90.00
#
_symmetry.space_group_name_H-M   'P 1'
#
loop_
_entity.id
_entity.type
_entity.pdbx_description
1 polymer ?
#
loop_
_entity_poly.entity_id
_entity_poly.type
_entity_poly.pdbx_seq_one_letter_code
_entity_poly.pdbx_strand_id
1 'polypeptide(L)'
;MYIKGLDDLSCSQCITLLKTIAEGGRTVICSIHTPSARLFSIFDNAYIIADGQCVYQGYGPDVVPFLSNLGIECPKHYNPSDFVIELCCSEYGDHHERMVTAIDNGRVIYNKKYNEVSLEEVALDSNISLIKEYPTLSEQNLIMNLDG
;
A
#
# COMPACT_ATOMS: atom_id res chain seq x y z
N MET A 1 0.07 -5.41 16.01
CA MET A 1 -1.05 -4.95 16.88
C MET A 1 -2.34 -4.99 16.07
N TYR A 2 -3.42 -5.54 16.62
CA TYR A 2 -4.73 -5.64 15.95
C TYR A 2 -5.61 -4.47 16.39
N ILE A 3 -6.06 -3.63 15.45
CA ILE A 3 -6.86 -2.43 15.78
C ILE A 3 -8.25 -2.57 15.19
N LYS A 4 -9.19 -3.06 16.00
CA LYS A 4 -10.63 -3.10 15.69
C LYS A 4 -11.42 -2.73 16.95
N GLY A 5 -12.32 -1.76 16.85
CA GLY A 5 -13.21 -1.36 17.95
C GLY A 5 -12.71 -0.25 18.87
N LEU A 6 -11.62 0.45 18.53
CA LEU A 6 -11.27 1.74 19.15
C LEU A 6 -12.03 2.87 18.45
N ASP A 7 -12.43 3.90 19.19
CA ASP A 7 -12.87 5.16 18.60
C ASP A 7 -11.72 5.80 17.79
N ASP A 8 -12.04 6.52 16.71
CA ASP A 8 -11.06 7.06 15.73
C ASP A 8 -9.97 7.93 16.40
N LEU A 9 -10.32 8.61 17.50
CA LEU A 9 -9.40 9.39 18.32
C LEU A 9 -8.39 8.50 19.05
N SER A 10 -8.85 7.50 19.81
CA SER A 10 -7.98 6.55 20.50
C SER A 10 -7.08 5.78 19.53
N CYS A 11 -7.62 5.39 18.36
CA CYS A 11 -6.85 4.73 17.31
C CYS A 11 -5.77 5.66 16.74
N SER A 12 -6.12 6.92 16.44
CA SER A 12 -5.17 7.92 15.96
C SER A 12 -4.03 8.17 16.94
N GLN A 13 -4.33 8.26 18.24
CA GLN A 13 -3.31 8.41 19.29
C GLN A 13 -2.38 7.19 19.36
N CYS A 14 -2.95 5.98 19.27
CA CYS A 14 -2.17 4.75 19.26
C CYS A 14 -1.22 4.70 18.05
N ILE A 15 -1.73 4.96 16.84
CA ILE A 15 -0.92 5.01 15.61
C ILE A 15 0.16 6.08 15.68
N THR A 16 -0.13 7.26 16.23
CA THR A 16 0.86 8.32 16.42
C THR A 16 1.98 7.87 17.35
N LEU A 17 1.66 7.20 18.45
CA LEU A 17 2.66 6.66 19.38
C LEU A 17 3.50 5.57 18.72
N LEU A 18 2.87 4.67 17.97
CA LEU A 18 3.59 3.65 17.18
C LEU A 18 4.53 4.27 16.16
N LYS A 19 4.13 5.39 15.53
CA LYS A 19 4.98 6.15 14.62
C LYS A 19 6.21 6.73 15.34
N THR A 20 6.03 7.36 16.50
CA THR A 20 7.16 7.84 17.32
C THR A 20 8.09 6.71 17.76
N ILE A 21 7.54 5.52 18.07
CA ILE A 21 8.34 4.34 18.38
C ILE A 21 9.17 3.91 17.18
N ALA A 22 8.59 3.97 15.98
CA ALA A 22 9.25 3.61 14.74
C ALA A 22 10.41 4.55 14.44
N GLU A 23 10.14 5.87 14.46
CA GLU A 23 11.14 6.97 14.35
C GLU A 23 12.30 6.85 15.36
N GLY A 24 12.08 6.15 16.47
CA GLY A 24 13.12 5.80 17.43
C GLY A 24 14.09 4.69 17.00
N GLY A 25 14.10 4.29 15.72
CA GLY A 25 15.00 3.24 15.22
C GLY A 25 14.41 1.83 15.20
N ARG A 26 13.07 1.69 15.31
CA ARG A 26 12.40 0.37 15.37
C ARG A 26 11.47 0.20 14.18
N THR A 27 11.35 -1.01 13.67
CA THR A 27 10.29 -1.33 12.70
C THR A 27 9.02 -1.71 13.46
N VAL A 28 7.89 -1.12 13.09
CA VAL A 28 6.59 -1.40 13.72
C VAL A 28 5.62 -1.90 12.65
N ILE A 29 5.04 -3.07 12.90
CA ILE A 29 4.04 -3.68 12.02
C ILE A 29 2.70 -3.77 12.78
N CYS A 30 1.64 -3.25 12.17
CA CYS A 30 0.28 -3.41 12.69
C CYS A 30 -0.71 -3.85 11.61
N SER A 31 -1.71 -4.60 12.03
CA SER A 31 -2.79 -5.08 11.17
C SER A 31 -4.06 -4.29 11.48
N ILE A 32 -4.65 -3.71 10.45
CA ILE A 32 -5.82 -2.84 10.56
C ILE A 32 -6.84 -3.30 9.51
N HIS A 33 -8.04 -3.63 9.97
CA HIS A 33 -9.07 -4.16 9.09
C HIS A 33 -9.90 -3.09 8.39
N THR A 34 -10.05 -1.91 8.98
CA THR A 34 -10.86 -0.82 8.42
C THR A 34 -10.28 0.53 8.84
N PRO A 35 -9.11 0.94 8.33
CA PRO A 35 -8.54 2.24 8.63
C PRO A 35 -9.45 3.35 8.08
N SER A 36 -9.70 4.38 8.88
CA SER A 36 -10.23 5.62 8.34
C SER A 36 -9.22 6.24 7.36
N ALA A 37 -9.69 7.08 6.43
CA ALA A 37 -8.84 7.82 5.49
C ALA A 37 -7.67 8.54 6.19
N ARG A 38 -7.95 9.05 7.39
CA ARG A 38 -6.98 9.76 8.23
C ARG A 38 -5.91 8.82 8.75
N LEU A 39 -6.26 7.62 9.21
CA LEU A 39 -5.28 6.66 9.70
C LEU A 39 -4.40 6.17 8.56
N PHE A 40 -5.00 5.89 7.41
CA PHE A 40 -4.30 5.42 6.23
C PHE A 40 -3.19 6.36 5.75
N SER A 41 -3.39 7.68 5.86
CA SER A 41 -2.38 8.67 5.46
C SER A 41 -1.19 8.82 6.42
N ILE A 42 -1.25 8.24 7.63
CA ILE A 42 -0.15 8.31 8.62
C ILE A 42 0.95 7.28 8.32
N PHE A 43 0.61 6.20 7.62
CA PHE A 43 1.51 5.10 7.33
C PHE A 43 2.51 5.44 6.24
N ASP A 44 3.77 5.09 6.49
CA ASP A 44 4.83 5.27 5.51
C ASP A 44 4.78 4.17 4.45
N ASN A 45 4.41 2.94 4.83
CA ASN A 45 4.20 1.87 3.86
C ASN A 45 2.91 1.09 4.16
N ALA A 46 2.21 0.71 3.11
CA ALA A 46 1.07 -0.19 3.16
C ALA A 46 1.44 -1.52 2.52
N TYR A 47 0.99 -2.60 3.16
CA TYR A 47 1.01 -3.97 2.68
C TYR A 47 -0.43 -4.48 2.72
N ILE A 48 -0.97 -4.88 1.58
CA ILE A 48 -2.41 -5.16 1.44
C ILE A 48 -2.55 -6.59 0.94
N ILE A 49 -3.37 -7.36 1.66
CA ILE A 49 -3.66 -8.75 1.39
C ILE A 49 -5.15 -8.90 1.09
N ALA A 50 -5.44 -9.59 -0.01
CA ALA A 50 -6.77 -10.10 -0.33
C ALA A 50 -6.65 -11.60 -0.62
N ASP A 51 -7.58 -12.41 -0.12
CA ASP A 51 -7.60 -13.87 -0.36
C ASP A 51 -6.25 -14.58 -0.10
N GLY A 52 -5.50 -14.12 0.91
CA GLY A 52 -4.20 -14.67 1.28
C GLY A 52 -3.04 -14.32 0.33
N GLN A 53 -3.26 -13.44 -0.64
CA GLN A 53 -2.25 -12.95 -1.58
C GLN A 53 -2.03 -11.45 -1.42
N CYS A 54 -0.79 -11.00 -1.60
CA CYS A 54 -0.47 -9.59 -1.58
C CYS A 54 -0.92 -8.94 -2.90
N VAL A 55 -1.75 -7.92 -2.77
CA VAL A 55 -2.30 -7.14 -3.89
C VAL A 55 -1.69 -5.74 -4.00
N TYR A 56 -1.01 -5.27 -2.95
CA TYR A 56 -0.24 -4.03 -2.97
C TYR A 56 0.86 -4.03 -1.90
N GLN A 57 2.01 -3.44 -2.25
CA GLN A 57 3.06 -3.08 -1.30
C GLN A 57 3.73 -1.79 -1.77
N GLY A 58 3.79 -0.77 -0.92
CA GLY A 58 4.40 0.51 -1.27
C GLY A 58 3.96 1.65 -0.37
N TYR A 59 4.25 2.89 -0.78
CA TYR A 59 3.85 4.08 -0.03
C TYR A 59 2.32 4.17 0.05
N GLY A 60 1.73 4.44 1.22
CA GLY A 60 0.27 4.45 1.39
C GLY A 60 -0.46 5.39 0.42
N PRO A 61 -0.05 6.66 0.30
CA PRO A 61 -0.61 7.61 -0.67
C PRO A 61 -0.47 7.23 -2.15
N ASP A 62 0.43 6.31 -2.48
CA ASP A 62 0.68 5.84 -3.85
C ASP A 62 -0.30 4.73 -4.31
N VAL A 63 -1.17 4.25 -3.42
CA VAL A 63 -2.15 3.20 -3.75
C VAL A 63 -3.12 3.62 -4.86
N VAL A 64 -3.67 4.84 -4.80
CA VAL A 64 -4.58 5.32 -5.84
C VAL A 64 -3.87 5.47 -7.20
N PRO A 65 -2.67 6.07 -7.28
CA PRO A 65 -1.84 6.02 -8.49
C PRO A 65 -1.56 4.61 -9.02
N PHE A 66 -1.24 3.65 -8.15
CA PHE A 66 -1.03 2.25 -8.53
C PHE A 66 -2.28 1.65 -9.18
N LEU A 67 -3.45 1.82 -8.54
CA LEU A 67 -4.74 1.36 -9.08
C LEU A 67 -5.03 2.01 -10.43
N SER A 68 -4.78 3.31 -10.57
CA SER A 68 -4.96 4.04 -11.84
C SER A 68 -4.05 3.51 -12.96
N ASN A 69 -2.80 3.15 -12.66
CA ASN A 69 -1.89 2.51 -13.62
C ASN A 69 -2.36 1.11 -14.06
N LEU A 70 -3.13 0.43 -13.21
CA LEU A 70 -3.84 -0.80 -13.56
C LEU A 70 -5.21 -0.53 -14.22
N GLY A 71 -5.53 0.72 -14.57
CA GLY A 71 -6.83 1.07 -15.16
C GLY A 71 -8.02 0.89 -14.23
N ILE A 72 -7.78 0.88 -12.91
CA ILE A 72 -8.80 0.84 -11.85
C ILE A 72 -8.95 2.28 -11.34
N GLU A 73 -10.02 2.96 -11.73
CA GLU A 73 -10.26 4.35 -11.32
C GLU A 73 -10.98 4.43 -9.98
N CYS A 74 -10.32 5.04 -9.00
CA CYS A 74 -10.96 5.40 -7.74
C CYS A 74 -11.93 6.58 -7.97
N PRO A 75 -13.22 6.48 -7.59
CA PRO A 75 -14.14 7.60 -7.70
C PRO A 75 -13.68 8.81 -6.86
N LYS A 76 -13.81 10.02 -7.40
CA LYS A 76 -13.28 11.27 -6.80
C LYS A 76 -13.83 11.63 -5.42
N HIS A 77 -15.00 11.10 -5.07
CA HIS A 77 -15.66 11.35 -3.78
C HIS A 77 -15.58 10.13 -2.85
N TYR A 78 -14.84 9.10 -3.25
CA TYR A 78 -14.64 7.90 -2.46
C TYR A 78 -13.41 8.05 -1.56
N ASN A 79 -13.50 7.51 -0.35
CA ASN A 79 -12.34 7.35 0.50
C ASN A 79 -11.43 6.25 -0.10
N PRO A 80 -10.15 6.54 -0.36
CA PRO A 80 -9.19 5.55 -0.89
C PRO A 80 -9.10 4.28 -0.05
N SER A 81 -9.19 4.39 1.27
CA SER A 81 -9.11 3.23 2.16
C SER A 81 -10.30 2.31 1.99
N ASP A 82 -11.51 2.87 1.88
CA ASP A 82 -12.73 2.10 1.68
C ASP A 82 -12.73 1.46 0.28
N PHE A 83 -12.29 2.21 -0.75
CA PHE A 83 -12.19 1.68 -2.11
C PHE A 83 -11.26 0.46 -2.20
N VAL A 84 -10.11 0.51 -1.52
CA VAL A 84 -9.15 -0.59 -1.51
C VAL A 84 -9.73 -1.82 -0.81
N ILE A 85 -10.46 -1.63 0.30
CA ILE A 85 -11.14 -2.73 1.00
C ILE A 85 -12.19 -3.37 0.09
N GLU A 86 -13.04 -2.56 -0.57
CA GLU A 86 -14.06 -3.07 -1.50
C GLU A 86 -13.45 -3.85 -2.67
N LEU A 87 -12.30 -3.41 -3.19
CA LEU A 87 -11.54 -4.16 -4.18
C LEU A 87 -11.03 -5.50 -3.64
N CYS A 88 -10.54 -5.52 -2.40
CA CYS A 88 -10.08 -6.76 -1.75
C CYS A 88 -11.23 -7.74 -1.49
N CYS A 89 -12.44 -7.24 -1.23
CA CYS A 89 -13.64 -8.06 -1.03
C CYS A 89 -14.34 -8.46 -2.35
N SER A 90 -13.74 -8.18 -3.51
CA SER A 90 -14.32 -8.42 -4.84
C SER A 90 -15.68 -7.71 -5.08
N GLU A 91 -15.96 -6.63 -4.34
CA GLU A 91 -17.19 -5.85 -4.49
C GLU A 91 -17.11 -4.87 -5.67
N TYR A 92 -15.89 -4.54 -6.12
CA TYR A 92 -15.62 -3.67 -7.26
C TYR A 92 -15.03 -4.43 -8.46
N GLY A 93 -15.62 -5.57 -8.80
CA GLY A 93 -15.19 -6.42 -9.92
C GLY A 93 -13.96 -7.27 -9.62
N ASP A 94 -13.64 -8.20 -10.54
CA ASP A 94 -12.48 -9.08 -10.40
C ASP A 94 -11.22 -8.39 -10.95
N HIS A 95 -10.47 -7.80 -10.03
CA HIS A 95 -9.19 -7.14 -10.30
C HIS A 95 -8.02 -7.80 -9.57
N HIS A 96 -8.32 -8.85 -8.80
CA HIS A 96 -7.40 -9.50 -7.88
C HIS A 96 -6.14 -10.00 -8.59
N GLU A 97 -6.29 -10.80 -9.65
CA GLU A 97 -5.17 -11.37 -10.39
C GLU A 97 -4.24 -10.30 -10.98
N ARG A 98 -4.81 -9.20 -11.48
CA ARG A 98 -4.05 -8.09 -12.08
C ARG A 98 -3.21 -7.38 -11.02
N MET A 99 -3.79 -7.15 -9.84
CA MET A 99 -3.10 -6.56 -8.71
C MET A 99 -1.98 -7.49 -8.24
N VAL A 100 -2.27 -8.75 -7.91
CA VAL A 100 -1.27 -9.75 -7.47
C VAL A 100 -0.11 -9.87 -8.46
N THR A 101 -0.39 -9.88 -9.76
CA THR A 101 0.64 -9.96 -10.80
C THR A 101 1.53 -8.72 -10.83
N ALA A 102 0.97 -7.53 -10.69
CA ALA A 102 1.73 -6.28 -10.70
C ALA A 102 2.71 -6.17 -9.52
N ILE A 103 2.33 -6.73 -8.36
CA ILE A 103 3.14 -6.75 -7.14
C ILE A 103 3.95 -8.06 -6.94
N ASP A 104 3.85 -9.01 -7.87
CA ASP A 104 4.48 -10.36 -7.78
C ASP A 104 4.29 -10.97 -6.37
N ASN A 105 3.05 -10.91 -5.88
CA ASN A 105 2.66 -11.39 -4.54
C ASN A 105 3.59 -10.92 -3.40
N GLY A 106 3.94 -9.63 -3.38
CA GLY A 106 4.72 -8.98 -2.32
C GLY A 106 6.24 -8.94 -2.60
N ARG A 107 6.68 -9.38 -3.78
CA ARG A 107 8.10 -9.34 -4.17
C ARG A 107 8.50 -8.04 -4.87
N VAL A 108 7.55 -7.18 -5.21
CA VAL A 108 7.81 -5.84 -5.75
C VAL A 108 7.46 -4.81 -4.67
N ILE A 109 8.04 -3.62 -4.71
CA ILE A 109 7.56 -2.50 -3.91
C ILE A 109 7.19 -1.43 -4.92
N TYR A 110 5.92 -1.04 -4.96
CA TYR A 110 5.47 0.03 -5.81
C TYR A 110 6.08 1.35 -5.33
N ASN A 111 6.64 2.10 -6.27
CA ASN A 111 7.19 3.42 -6.02
C ASN A 111 6.91 4.31 -7.23
N LYS A 112 6.10 5.34 -7.02
CA LYS A 112 5.68 6.26 -8.08
C LYS A 112 6.86 6.93 -8.79
N LYS A 113 7.94 7.26 -8.08
CA LYS A 113 9.11 7.96 -8.63
C LYS A 113 9.83 7.14 -9.71
N TYR A 114 9.90 5.82 -9.57
CA TYR A 114 10.51 4.95 -10.58
C TYR A 114 9.59 4.72 -11.79
N ASN A 115 8.27 4.73 -11.58
CA ASN A 115 7.31 4.58 -12.68
C ASN A 115 7.20 5.84 -13.55
N GLU A 116 7.39 7.03 -13.00
CA GLU A 116 7.44 8.27 -13.80
C GLU A 116 8.72 8.36 -14.64
N VAL A 117 9.87 7.92 -14.12
CA VAL A 117 11.15 7.86 -14.87
C VAL A 117 11.07 6.88 -16.05
N SER A 118 10.36 5.76 -15.91
CA SER A 118 10.20 4.79 -16.99
C SER A 118 9.34 5.27 -18.17
N LEU A 119 8.49 6.29 -18.03
CA LEU A 119 7.71 6.80 -19.17
C LEU A 119 8.58 7.61 -20.16
N GLU A 120 9.70 8.17 -19.72
CA GLU A 120 10.66 8.87 -20.59
C GLU A 120 11.70 7.93 -21.22
N GLU A 121 12.03 6.79 -20.58
CA GLU A 121 13.06 5.84 -21.06
C GLU A 121 12.55 4.65 -21.88
N VAL A 122 11.25 4.32 -21.87
CA VAL A 122 10.67 3.20 -22.65
C VAL A 122 10.75 3.40 -24.18
N ALA A 123 11.19 4.56 -24.66
CA ALA A 123 11.41 4.81 -26.08
C ALA A 123 12.65 4.12 -26.67
N LEU A 124 13.57 3.56 -25.87
CA LEU A 124 14.77 2.88 -26.38
C LEU A 124 15.09 1.59 -25.61
N ASP A 125 15.05 0.49 -26.37
CA ASP A 125 15.61 -0.84 -26.12
C ASP A 125 14.85 -1.86 -25.25
N SER A 126 14.51 -2.96 -25.94
CA SER A 126 13.74 -4.13 -25.54
C SER A 126 14.52 -5.14 -24.68
N ASN A 127 15.55 -4.72 -23.95
CA ASN A 127 16.42 -5.61 -23.18
C ASN A 127 16.96 -4.98 -21.87
N ILE A 128 16.09 -4.36 -21.06
CA ILE A 128 16.46 -4.04 -19.68
C ILE A 128 15.81 -5.06 -18.76
N SER A 129 16.59 -6.08 -18.40
CA SER A 129 16.39 -6.81 -17.15
C SER A 129 16.44 -5.77 -16.02
N LEU A 130 15.25 -5.32 -15.58
CA LEU A 130 15.11 -4.40 -14.45
C LEU A 130 15.75 -5.06 -13.23
N ILE A 131 16.99 -4.67 -12.94
CA ILE A 131 17.62 -4.88 -11.64
C ILE A 131 16.73 -4.10 -10.67
N LYS A 132 15.77 -4.79 -10.06
CA LYS A 132 15.03 -4.30 -8.90
C LYS A 132 16.03 -4.26 -7.77
N GLU A 133 16.77 -3.16 -7.67
CA GLU A 133 17.50 -2.84 -6.46
C GLU A 133 16.42 -2.65 -5.37
N TYR A 134 16.18 -3.72 -4.62
CA TYR A 134 15.32 -3.68 -3.45
C TYR A 134 15.86 -2.57 -2.56
N PRO A 135 15.07 -1.56 -2.17
CA PRO A 135 15.49 -0.69 -1.10
C PRO A 135 15.77 -1.63 0.08
N THR A 136 17.03 -1.64 0.52
CA THR A 136 17.41 -2.26 1.79
C THR A 136 16.39 -1.80 2.83
N LEU A 137 15.87 -2.72 3.65
CA LEU A 137 14.95 -2.46 4.77
C LEU A 137 15.61 -1.59 5.87
N SER A 138 16.25 -0.49 5.50
CA SER A 138 17.07 0.36 6.36
C SER A 138 16.29 1.45 7.06
N GLU A 139 14.98 1.55 6.90
CA GLU A 139 14.26 2.72 7.41
C GLU A 139 13.07 2.35 8.32
N GLN A 140 12.87 3.24 9.26
CA GLN A 140 12.06 3.16 10.46
C GLN A 140 10.58 3.19 10.13
N ASN A 141 10.06 2.07 9.63
CA ASN A 141 8.78 2.07 8.96
C ASN A 141 7.63 1.64 9.87
N LEU A 142 6.53 2.38 9.79
CA LEU A 142 5.22 1.92 10.22
C LEU A 142 4.52 1.25 9.02
N ILE A 143 4.33 -0.07 9.10
CA ILE A 143 3.70 -0.87 8.05
C ILE A 143 2.27 -1.22 8.46
N MET A 144 1.31 -0.86 7.60
CA MET A 144 -0.08 -1.31 7.70
C MET A 144 -0.24 -2.64 6.98
N ASN A 145 -0.80 -3.66 7.65
CA ASN A 145 -1.38 -4.84 7.01
C ASN A 145 -2.90 -4.68 6.90
N LEU A 146 -3.43 -4.64 5.68
CA LEU A 146 -4.85 -4.70 5.40
C LEU A 146 -5.22 -6.13 5.03
N ASP A 147 -6.03 -6.78 5.86
CA ASP A 147 -6.60 -8.10 5.58
C ASP A 147 -8.11 -7.90 5.34
N GLY A 148 -8.56 -8.11 4.10
CA GLY A 148 -9.97 -8.18 3.72
C GLY A 148 -10.65 -9.47 4.19
#